data_AF-A0A5C7TDH2-F1
#
_entry.id   AF-A0A5C7TDH2-F1
#
_cell.length_a   1.000
_cell.length_b   1.000
_cell.length_c   1.000
_cell.angle_alpha   90.00
_cell.angle_beta   90.00
_cell.angle_gamma   90.00
#
_symmetry.space_group_name_H-M   'P 1'
#
loop_
_entity.id
_entity.type
_entity.pdbx_description
1 polymer ?
#
loop_
_entity_poly.entity_id
_entity_poly.type
_entity_poly.pdbx_seq_one_letter_code
_entity_poly.pdbx_strand_id
1 'polypeptide(L)'
;MTEVSQQLVVRPVLHPMLAVYGGLLALFLLLALALGWYLARRAVAPLQQLALLVSQEPVAAGFAGQFRDKEISILAQKLESSLLRLQQFAERERLFSRDASHELRTPLTVIQSSCELLLLQPPIDMAAQRRLLQIAIACGQMQQLIDSLLLLVREGEGQQLSAATLAPLLLQLWQQQQQWQPRTDLQLDLQLPADLQWQAP
;
A
#
# COMPACT_ATOMS: atom_id res chain seq x y z
N MET A 1 -47.36 83.49 31.24
CA MET A 1 -46.25 82.52 31.38
C MET A 1 -46.87 81.13 31.46
N THR A 2 -46.17 80.11 30.95
CA THR A 2 -46.42 78.66 31.15
C THR A 2 -47.49 77.90 30.31
N GLU A 3 -47.60 78.11 28.98
CA GLU A 3 -48.46 77.23 28.14
C GLU A 3 -47.95 76.90 26.73
N VAL A 4 -46.63 76.77 26.51
CA VAL A 4 -46.11 76.29 25.21
C VAL A 4 -45.15 75.08 25.35
N SER A 5 -44.98 74.53 26.55
CA SER A 5 -43.96 73.49 26.82
C SER A 5 -44.39 72.03 26.61
N GLN A 6 -45.43 71.71 25.83
CA GLN A 6 -45.92 70.31 25.76
C GLN A 6 -46.09 69.69 24.36
N GLN A 7 -45.54 70.27 23.29
CA GLN A 7 -45.65 69.67 21.94
C GLN A 7 -44.35 69.21 21.27
N LEU A 8 -43.21 69.15 21.98
CA LEU A 8 -42.10 68.29 21.55
C LEU A 8 -42.24 66.88 22.16
N VAL A 9 -43.42 66.30 21.96
CA VAL A 9 -43.62 64.87 22.13
C VAL A 9 -43.11 64.21 20.85
N VAL A 10 -41.78 64.17 20.68
CA VAL A 10 -41.14 63.19 19.79
C VAL A 10 -41.30 61.83 20.48
N ARG A 11 -42.55 61.35 20.55
CA ARG A 11 -42.89 60.01 21.04
C ARG A 11 -42.27 58.96 20.08
N PRO A 12 -42.04 57.74 20.58
CA PRO A 12 -40.80 57.00 20.43
C PRO A 12 -40.86 56.08 19.20
N VAL A 13 -40.84 56.67 18.01
CA VAL A 13 -40.89 55.88 16.75
C VAL A 13 -39.54 55.24 16.38
N LEU A 14 -38.44 55.67 17.01
CA LEU A 14 -37.11 55.14 16.73
C LEU A 14 -36.94 53.68 17.17
N HIS A 15 -37.45 53.31 18.35
CA HIS A 15 -37.34 51.94 18.87
C HIS A 15 -38.04 50.88 18.01
N PRO A 16 -39.30 51.05 17.57
CA PRO A 16 -39.95 50.06 16.70
C PRO A 16 -39.28 49.98 15.32
N MET A 17 -38.79 51.09 14.75
CA MET A 17 -38.05 51.04 13.49
C MET A 17 -36.71 50.30 13.62
N LEU A 18 -35.93 50.58 14.66
CA LEU A 18 -34.69 49.86 14.95
C LEU A 18 -34.93 48.36 15.17
N ALA A 19 -36.02 47.99 15.84
CA ALA A 19 -36.40 46.58 16.04
C ALA A 19 -36.76 45.89 14.71
N VAL A 20 -37.50 46.56 13.82
CA VAL A 20 -37.85 46.02 12.49
C VAL A 20 -36.60 45.86 11.63
N TYR A 21 -35.75 46.89 11.52
CA TYR A 21 -34.50 46.81 10.76
C TYR A 21 -33.53 45.78 11.34
N GLY A 22 -33.41 45.69 12.67
CA GLY A 22 -32.61 44.69 13.34
C GLY A 22 -33.11 43.27 13.10
N GLY A 23 -34.43 43.05 13.15
CA GLY A 23 -35.06 41.78 12.83
C GLY A 23 -34.84 41.36 11.36
N LEU A 24 -34.96 42.31 10.43
CA LEU A 24 -34.75 42.07 9.01
C LEU A 24 -33.27 41.77 8.69
N LEU A 25 -32.34 42.50 9.33
CA LEU A 25 -30.91 42.22 9.26
C LEU A 25 -30.59 40.82 9.80
N ALA A 26 -31.12 40.47 10.99
CA ALA A 26 -30.91 39.17 11.59
C ALA A 26 -31.47 38.03 10.72
N LEU A 27 -32.66 38.21 10.15
CA LEU A 27 -33.26 37.26 9.21
C LEU A 27 -32.38 37.06 7.98
N PHE A 28 -31.88 38.14 7.39
CA PHE A 28 -31.00 38.07 6.22
C PHE A 28 -29.68 37.37 6.56
N LEU A 29 -29.11 37.65 7.73
CA LEU A 29 -27.91 37.00 8.24
C LEU A 29 -28.12 35.50 8.43
N LEU A 30 -29.25 35.10 9.02
CA LEU A 30 -29.62 33.70 9.18
C LEU A 30 -29.80 33.01 7.82
N LEU A 31 -30.47 33.66 6.87
CA LEU A 31 -30.65 33.12 5.52
C LEU A 31 -29.31 32.94 4.80
N ALA A 32 -28.44 33.94 4.88
CA ALA A 32 -27.10 33.88 4.29
C ALA A 32 -26.26 32.76 4.92
N LEU A 33 -26.32 32.59 6.24
CA LEU A 33 -25.61 31.53 6.95
C LEU A 33 -26.13 30.14 6.54
N ALA A 34 -27.46 29.98 6.50
CA ALA A 34 -28.10 28.73 6.10
C ALA A 34 -27.78 28.36 4.64
N LEU A 35 -27.83 29.34 3.74
CA LEU A 35 -27.52 29.15 2.33
C LEU A 35 -26.03 28.83 2.12
N GLY A 36 -25.13 29.56 2.78
CA GLY A 36 -23.69 29.29 2.75
C GLY A 36 -23.34 27.90 3.26
N TRP A 37 -23.96 27.48 4.36
CA TRP A 37 -23.78 26.13 4.91
C TRP A 37 -24.32 25.04 3.99
N TYR A 38 -25.48 25.27 3.35
CA TYR A 38 -26.06 24.35 2.38
C TYR A 38 -25.17 24.18 1.13
N LEU A 39 -24.69 25.29 0.55
CA LEU A 39 -23.78 25.26 -0.60
C LEU A 39 -22.46 24.56 -0.25
N ALA A 40 -21.87 24.88 0.90
CA ALA A 40 -20.63 24.26 1.36
C ALA A 40 -20.77 22.74 1.49
N ARG A 41 -21.84 22.26 2.13
CA ARG A 41 -22.11 20.83 2.26
C ARG A 41 -22.31 20.15 0.90
N ARG A 42 -23.04 20.80 0.00
CA ARG A 42 -23.31 20.27 -1.34
C ARG A 42 -22.04 20.16 -2.19
N ALA A 43 -21.13 21.12 -2.08
CA ALA A 43 -19.86 21.12 -2.82
C ALA A 43 -18.85 20.08 -2.29
N VAL A 44 -18.85 19.81 -0.97
CA VAL A 44 -17.88 18.90 -0.33
C VAL A 44 -18.33 17.42 -0.37
N ALA A 45 -19.64 17.14 -0.34
CA ALA A 45 -20.17 15.79 -0.38
C ALA A 45 -19.61 14.87 -1.49
N PRO A 46 -19.52 15.29 -2.77
CA PRO A 46 -18.98 14.42 -3.82
C PRO A 46 -17.48 14.14 -3.66
N LEU A 47 -16.70 15.05 -3.07
CA LEU A 47 -15.28 14.81 -2.77
C LEU A 47 -15.10 13.74 -1.70
N GLN A 48 -15.98 13.70 -0.70
CA GLN A 48 -15.96 12.67 0.34
C GLN A 48 -16.29 11.29 -0.25
N GLN A 49 -17.25 11.22 -1.19
CA GLN A 49 -17.57 9.99 -1.90
C GLN A 49 -16.39 9.50 -2.75
N LEU A 50 -15.73 10.41 -3.47
CA LEU A 50 -14.53 10.10 -4.24
C LEU A 50 -13.41 9.56 -3.33
N ALA A 51 -13.17 10.21 -2.19
CA ALA A 51 -12.17 9.76 -1.22
C ALA A 51 -12.49 8.36 -0.67
N LEU A 52 -13.76 8.10 -0.33
CA LEU A 52 -14.19 6.78 0.15
C LEU A 52 -14.02 5.68 -0.90
N LEU A 53 -14.33 5.97 -2.17
CA LEU A 53 -14.14 5.00 -3.27
C LEU A 53 -12.66 4.67 -3.50
N VAL A 54 -11.79 5.67 -3.42
CA VAL A 54 -10.34 5.50 -3.63
C VAL A 54 -9.65 4.85 -2.43
N SER A 55 -10.21 5.00 -1.22
CA SER A 55 -9.69 4.34 -0.01
C SER A 55 -9.97 2.83 0.06
N GLN A 56 -10.85 2.30 -0.80
CA GLN A 56 -11.14 0.87 -0.85
C GLN A 56 -10.11 0.17 -1.72
N GLU A 57 -9.43 -0.84 -1.17
CA GLU A 57 -8.59 -1.74 -1.95
C GLU A 57 -9.31 -3.07 -2.20
N PRO A 58 -9.41 -3.55 -3.46
CA PRO A 58 -8.98 -2.90 -4.69
C PRO A 58 -9.93 -1.78 -5.14
N VAL A 59 -9.38 -0.69 -5.70
CA VAL A 59 -10.18 0.39 -6.29
C VAL A 59 -10.89 -0.13 -7.53
N ALA A 60 -12.22 -0.10 -7.52
CA ALA A 60 -13.03 -0.59 -8.64
C ALA A 60 -12.85 0.29 -9.89
N ALA A 61 -12.61 -0.33 -11.05
CA ALA A 61 -12.56 0.38 -12.32
C ALA A 61 -13.94 0.98 -12.70
N GLY A 62 -13.94 2.13 -13.38
CA GLY A 62 -15.14 2.81 -13.83
C GLY A 62 -15.79 3.73 -12.78
N PHE A 63 -15.13 3.99 -11.65
CA PHE A 63 -15.69 4.83 -10.59
C PHE A 63 -15.87 6.30 -11.04
N ALA A 64 -15.08 6.75 -12.00
CA ALA A 64 -15.18 8.12 -12.52
C ALA A 64 -16.53 8.42 -13.19
N GLY A 65 -17.21 7.41 -13.73
CA GLY A 65 -18.52 7.54 -14.37
C GLY A 65 -19.68 7.82 -13.41
N GLN A 66 -19.47 7.70 -12.09
CA GLN A 66 -20.51 7.90 -11.08
C GLN A 66 -20.77 9.38 -10.76
N PHE A 67 -19.83 10.27 -11.13
CA PHE A 67 -19.92 11.70 -10.83
C PHE A 67 -20.57 12.48 -11.99
N ARG A 68 -21.69 13.14 -11.71
CA ARG A 68 -22.43 13.97 -12.68
C ARG A 68 -21.91 15.41 -12.78
N ASP A 69 -21.35 15.93 -11.70
CA ASP A 69 -20.78 17.28 -11.69
C ASP A 69 -19.52 17.31 -12.56
N LYS A 70 -19.46 18.23 -13.52
CA LYS A 70 -18.41 18.27 -14.56
C LYS A 70 -17.01 18.36 -13.97
N GLU A 71 -16.83 19.23 -12.99
CA GLU A 71 -15.57 19.50 -12.32
C GLU A 71 -15.07 18.27 -11.55
N ILE A 72 -15.98 17.60 -10.83
CA ILE A 72 -15.66 16.38 -10.08
C ILE A 72 -15.39 15.21 -11.03
N SER A 73 -16.17 15.08 -12.11
CA SER A 73 -15.98 14.04 -13.13
C SER A 73 -14.60 14.13 -13.78
N ILE A 74 -14.14 15.34 -14.14
CA ILE A 74 -12.79 15.54 -14.69
C ILE A 74 -11.71 15.11 -13.68
N LEU A 75 -11.88 15.45 -12.40
CA LEU A 75 -10.93 15.04 -11.35
C LEU A 75 -10.92 13.52 -11.18
N ALA A 76 -12.09 12.90 -11.11
CA ALA A 76 -12.24 11.46 -10.95
C ALA A 76 -11.63 10.70 -12.14
N GLN A 77 -11.83 11.16 -13.38
CA GLN A 77 -11.21 10.58 -14.58
C GLN A 77 -9.69 10.68 -14.55
N LYS A 78 -9.14 11.84 -14.15
CA LYS A 78 -7.69 12.00 -14.00
C LYS A 78 -7.13 11.05 -12.96
N LEU A 79 -7.78 10.96 -11.80
CA LEU A 79 -7.37 10.07 -10.73
C LEU A 79 -7.42 8.59 -11.16
N GLU A 80 -8.51 8.17 -11.79
CA GLU A 80 -8.67 6.84 -12.37
C GLU A 80 -7.55 6.54 -13.38
N SER A 81 -7.26 7.47 -14.28
CA SER A 81 -6.18 7.28 -15.27
C SER A 81 -4.80 7.14 -14.61
N SER A 82 -4.54 7.86 -13.51
CA SER A 82 -3.30 7.75 -12.75
C SER A 82 -3.22 6.43 -12.00
N LEU A 83 -4.31 5.97 -11.38
CA LEU A 83 -4.39 4.68 -10.72
C LEU A 83 -4.18 3.53 -11.70
N LEU A 84 -4.82 3.58 -12.88
CA LEU A 84 -4.60 2.58 -13.94
C LEU A 84 -3.14 2.55 -14.41
N ARG A 85 -2.49 3.71 -14.54
CA ARG A 85 -1.07 3.77 -14.90
C ARG A 85 -0.17 3.16 -13.83
N LEU A 86 -0.47 3.40 -12.54
CA LEU A 86 0.25 2.81 -11.41
C LEU A 86 0.08 1.29 -11.38
N GLN A 87 -1.15 0.81 -11.55
CA GLN A 87 -1.45 -0.62 -11.62
C GLN A 87 -0.70 -1.31 -12.77
N GLN A 88 -0.75 -0.72 -13.98
CA GLN A 88 -0.01 -1.24 -15.13
C GLN A 88 1.50 -1.20 -14.93
N PHE A 89 2.03 -0.16 -14.27
CA PHE A 89 3.45 -0.08 -13.96
C PHE A 89 3.87 -1.17 -12.98
N ALA A 90 3.12 -1.34 -11.89
CA ALA A 90 3.36 -2.39 -10.90
C ALA A 90 3.25 -3.80 -11.52
N GLU A 91 2.28 -4.04 -12.39
CA GLU A 91 2.13 -5.31 -13.11
C GLU A 91 3.34 -5.59 -14.02
N ARG A 92 3.79 -4.59 -14.78
CA ARG A 92 5.00 -4.73 -15.62
C ARG A 92 6.25 -4.99 -14.80
N GLU A 93 6.42 -4.30 -13.67
CA GLU A 93 7.56 -4.49 -12.78
C GLU A 93 7.59 -5.91 -12.18
N ARG A 94 6.41 -6.44 -11.80
CA ARG A 94 6.26 -7.83 -11.35
C ARG A 94 6.62 -8.83 -12.44
N LEU A 95 6.07 -8.66 -13.65
CA LEU A 95 6.36 -9.55 -14.78
C LEU A 95 7.85 -9.50 -15.15
N PHE A 96 8.42 -8.31 -15.25
CA PHE A 96 9.84 -8.12 -15.51
C PHE A 96 10.71 -8.80 -14.45
N SER A 97 10.40 -8.63 -13.15
CA SER A 97 11.17 -9.24 -12.06
C SER A 97 11.11 -10.77 -12.11
N ARG A 98 9.92 -11.33 -12.36
CA ARG A 98 9.74 -12.77 -12.53
C ARG A 98 10.55 -13.29 -13.71
N ASP A 99 10.40 -12.67 -14.87
CA ASP A 99 11.03 -13.12 -16.11
C ASP A 99 12.56 -12.96 -16.04
N ALA A 100 13.05 -11.83 -15.52
CA ALA A 100 14.49 -11.60 -15.30
C ALA A 100 15.10 -12.67 -14.39
N SER A 101 14.39 -13.11 -13.35
CA SER A 101 14.91 -14.13 -12.44
C SER A 101 15.05 -15.50 -13.10
N HIS A 102 14.10 -15.88 -13.95
CA HIS A 102 14.21 -17.10 -14.75
C HIS A 102 15.36 -17.03 -15.76
N GLU A 103 15.48 -15.90 -16.46
CA GLU A 103 16.54 -15.67 -17.44
C GLU A 103 17.94 -15.55 -16.81
N LEU A 104 18.05 -15.13 -15.54
CA LEU A 104 19.32 -15.08 -14.81
C LEU A 104 19.70 -16.43 -14.18
N ARG A 105 18.73 -17.24 -13.74
CA ARG A 105 19.00 -18.54 -13.11
C ARG A 105 19.65 -19.54 -14.08
N THR A 106 19.23 -19.52 -15.34
CA THR A 106 19.77 -20.39 -16.39
C THR A 106 21.29 -20.20 -16.62
N PRO A 107 21.79 -18.99 -16.94
CA PRO A 107 23.23 -18.78 -17.12
C PRO A 107 24.03 -18.98 -15.83
N LEU A 108 23.50 -18.66 -14.65
CA LEU A 108 24.16 -18.96 -13.37
C LEU A 108 24.35 -20.47 -13.17
N THR A 109 23.32 -21.27 -13.50
CA THR A 109 23.37 -22.74 -13.43
C THR A 109 24.42 -23.29 -14.41
N VAL A 110 24.51 -22.71 -15.62
CA VAL A 110 25.53 -23.09 -16.61
C VAL A 110 26.95 -22.78 -16.12
N ILE A 111 27.17 -21.60 -15.52
CA ILE A 111 28.48 -21.22 -14.96
C ILE A 111 28.86 -22.16 -13.81
N GLN A 112 27.92 -22.45 -12.92
CA GLN A 112 28.13 -23.35 -11.79
C GLN A 112 28.48 -24.77 -12.26
N SER A 113 27.70 -25.33 -13.19
CA SER A 113 27.98 -26.64 -13.79
C SER A 113 29.32 -26.68 -14.50
N SER A 114 29.69 -25.61 -15.22
CA SER A 114 31.00 -25.53 -15.89
C SER A 114 32.14 -25.52 -14.88
N CYS A 115 32.00 -24.82 -13.76
CA CYS A 115 32.98 -24.82 -12.67
C CYS A 115 33.12 -26.20 -12.05
N GLU A 116 32.01 -26.90 -11.79
CA GLU A 116 31.99 -28.26 -11.25
C GLU A 116 32.66 -29.26 -12.20
N LEU A 117 32.35 -29.20 -13.49
CA LEU A 117 32.97 -30.05 -14.52
C LEU A 117 34.47 -29.80 -14.65
N LEU A 118 34.89 -28.53 -14.62
CA LEU A 118 36.31 -28.19 -14.66
C LEU A 118 37.04 -28.73 -13.44
N LEU A 119 36.46 -28.60 -12.23
CA LEU A 119 37.04 -29.14 -10.99
C LEU A 119 37.20 -30.67 -11.00
N LEU A 120 36.41 -31.39 -11.82
CA LEU A 120 36.48 -32.85 -11.98
C LEU A 120 37.54 -33.31 -13.00
N GLN A 121 38.20 -32.40 -13.74
CA GLN A 121 39.18 -32.74 -14.79
C GLN A 121 40.63 -32.39 -14.37
N PRO A 122 41.34 -33.28 -13.65
CA PRO A 122 42.77 -33.09 -13.37
C PRO A 122 43.64 -33.25 -14.64
N PRO A 123 44.85 -32.64 -14.68
CA PRO A 123 45.47 -31.84 -13.63
C PRO A 123 45.09 -30.35 -13.70
N ILE A 124 44.78 -29.77 -12.55
CA ILE A 124 44.46 -28.34 -12.37
C ILE A 124 45.41 -27.79 -11.32
N ASP A 125 46.01 -26.62 -11.57
CA ASP A 125 46.83 -25.93 -10.57
C ASP A 125 45.98 -25.44 -9.38
N MET A 126 46.55 -25.43 -8.17
CA MET A 126 45.92 -24.99 -6.93
C MET A 126 45.37 -23.57 -7.02
N ALA A 127 46.05 -22.68 -7.75
CA ALA A 127 45.55 -21.31 -7.98
C ALA A 127 44.28 -21.29 -8.84
N ALA A 128 44.21 -22.13 -9.88
CA ALA A 128 43.04 -22.25 -10.74
C ALA A 128 41.86 -22.90 -9.99
N GLN A 129 42.13 -23.93 -9.18
CA GLN A 129 41.13 -24.58 -8.34
C GLN A 129 40.48 -23.59 -7.36
N ARG A 130 41.28 -22.74 -6.69
CA ARG A 130 40.77 -21.69 -5.79
C ARG A 130 39.89 -20.67 -6.53
N ARG A 131 40.27 -20.27 -7.74
CA ARG A 131 39.48 -19.33 -8.56
C ARG A 131 38.13 -19.92 -8.97
N LEU A 132 38.10 -21.18 -9.40
CA LEU A 132 36.86 -21.89 -9.75
C LEU A 132 35.90 -21.99 -8.57
N LEU A 133 36.42 -22.31 -7.37
CA LEU A 133 35.62 -22.34 -6.15
C LEU A 133 35.05 -20.95 -5.79
N GLN A 134 35.83 -19.88 -5.95
CA GLN A 134 35.34 -18.52 -5.72
C GLN A 134 34.21 -18.14 -6.69
N ILE A 135 34.32 -18.51 -7.97
CA ILE A 135 33.28 -18.27 -8.97
C ILE A 135 32.00 -19.03 -8.61
N ALA A 136 32.12 -20.31 -8.23
CA ALA A 136 30.97 -21.13 -7.82
C ALA A 136 30.26 -20.54 -6.59
N ILE A 137 31.00 -20.07 -5.58
CA ILE A 137 30.44 -19.40 -4.40
C ILE A 137 29.71 -18.12 -4.80
N ALA A 138 30.32 -17.29 -5.65
CA ALA A 138 29.70 -16.05 -6.12
C ALA A 138 28.39 -16.30 -6.89
N CYS A 139 28.34 -17.34 -7.73
CA CYS A 139 27.12 -17.74 -8.43
C CYS A 139 26.00 -18.14 -7.45
N GLY A 140 26.32 -18.92 -6.42
CA GLY A 140 25.38 -19.30 -5.37
C GLY A 140 24.82 -18.09 -4.60
N GLN A 141 25.69 -17.12 -4.27
CA GLN A 141 25.29 -15.87 -3.63
C GLN A 141 24.36 -15.03 -4.52
N MET A 142 24.67 -14.91 -5.81
CA MET A 142 23.80 -14.21 -6.77
C MET A 142 22.42 -14.86 -6.86
N GLN A 143 22.35 -16.19 -6.85
CA GLN A 143 21.09 -16.91 -6.90
C GLN A 143 20.23 -16.67 -5.64
N GLN A 144 20.85 -16.67 -4.46
CA GLN A 144 20.16 -16.32 -3.21
C GLN A 144 19.63 -14.88 -3.20
N LEU A 145 20.40 -13.92 -3.75
CA LEU A 145 19.97 -12.53 -3.85
C LEU A 145 18.77 -12.38 -4.78
N ILE A 146 18.79 -13.03 -5.94
CA ILE A 146 17.66 -13.04 -6.89
C ILE A 146 16.41 -13.62 -6.23
N ASP A 147 16.54 -14.77 -5.56
CA ASP A 147 15.42 -15.41 -4.87
C ASP A 147 14.84 -14.52 -3.76
N SER A 148 15.70 -13.80 -3.02
CA SER A 148 15.28 -12.87 -1.97
C SER A 148 14.53 -11.65 -2.54
N LEU A 149 15.06 -11.05 -3.61
CA LEU A 149 14.41 -9.91 -4.29
C LEU A 149 13.05 -10.30 -4.89
N LEU A 150 12.93 -11.51 -5.44
CA LEU A 150 11.66 -12.03 -5.92
C LEU A 150 10.62 -12.23 -4.81
N LEU A 151 11.07 -12.65 -3.63
CA LEU A 151 10.19 -12.87 -2.49
C LEU A 151 9.55 -11.54 -2.05
N LEU A 152 10.34 -10.46 -1.98
CA LEU A 152 9.87 -9.09 -1.71
C LEU A 152 8.81 -8.61 -2.72
N VAL A 153 8.94 -8.96 -3.99
CA VAL A 153 7.99 -8.55 -5.04
C VAL A 153 6.67 -9.34 -4.97
N ARG A 154 6.68 -10.53 -4.35
CA ARG A 154 5.52 -11.45 -4.26
C ARG A 154 4.58 -11.20 -3.08
N GLU A 155 4.99 -10.49 -2.03
CA GLU A 155 4.18 -10.24 -0.82
C GLU A 155 2.83 -9.51 -1.09
N GLY A 156 2.59 -9.00 -2.30
CA GLY A 156 1.33 -8.38 -2.69
C GLY A 156 0.24 -9.34 -3.22
N GLU A 157 0.55 -10.61 -3.45
CA GLU A 157 -0.48 -11.62 -3.69
C GLU A 157 -0.96 -12.09 -2.32
N GLY A 158 -2.27 -11.98 -2.04
CA GLY A 158 -2.89 -12.59 -0.89
C GLY A 158 -2.66 -14.10 -0.93
N GLN A 159 -1.48 -14.53 -0.49
CA GLN A 159 -1.12 -15.92 -0.37
C GLN A 159 -2.13 -16.46 0.62
N GLN A 160 -3.01 -17.34 0.14
CA GLN A 160 -3.94 -18.04 0.99
C GLN A 160 -3.08 -18.66 2.09
N LEU A 161 -3.16 -18.09 3.29
CA LEU A 161 -2.54 -18.61 4.50
C LEU A 161 -3.31 -19.90 4.80
N SER A 162 -3.01 -20.96 4.05
CA SER A 162 -3.38 -22.31 4.42
C SER A 162 -2.72 -22.57 5.75
N ALA A 163 -3.45 -23.17 6.70
CA ALA A 163 -2.85 -23.72 7.90
C ALA A 163 -1.72 -24.66 7.47
N ALA A 164 -0.48 -24.20 7.58
CA ALA A 164 0.69 -24.98 7.23
C ALA A 164 1.13 -25.72 8.48
N THR A 165 1.23 -27.04 8.40
CA THR A 165 1.82 -27.83 9.47
C THR A 165 3.29 -27.41 9.59
N LEU A 166 3.65 -26.78 10.71
CA LEU A 166 5.01 -26.26 10.93
C LEU A 166 6.05 -27.38 11.02
N ALA A 167 5.66 -28.58 11.47
CA ALA A 167 6.55 -29.72 11.66
C ALA A 167 7.36 -30.13 10.40
N PRO A 168 6.74 -30.42 9.24
CA PRO A 168 7.49 -30.75 8.02
C PRO A 168 8.37 -29.59 7.53
N LEU A 169 7.94 -28.35 7.74
CA LEU A 169 8.68 -27.15 7.33
C LEU A 169 9.96 -26.94 8.17
N LEU A 170 9.85 -27.13 9.48
CA LEU A 170 10.99 -27.11 10.40
C LEU A 170 11.98 -28.24 10.08
N LEU A 171 11.47 -29.43 9.77
CA LEU A 171 12.31 -30.58 9.42
C LEU A 171 13.05 -30.38 8.10
N GLN A 172 12.40 -29.75 7.11
CA GLN A 172 13.02 -29.38 5.84
C GLN A 172 14.12 -28.32 6.02
N LEU A 173 13.87 -27.27 6.81
CA LEU A 173 14.86 -26.23 7.11
C LEU A 173 16.07 -26.79 7.85
N TRP A 174 15.84 -27.71 8.79
CA TRP A 174 16.90 -28.41 9.51
C TRP A 174 17.80 -29.24 8.58
N GLN A 175 17.20 -30.02 7.68
CA GLN A 175 17.96 -30.82 6.70
C GLN A 175 18.78 -29.93 5.76
N GLN A 176 18.21 -28.83 5.30
CA GLN A 176 18.90 -27.88 4.43
C GLN A 176 20.11 -27.25 5.13
N GLN A 177 19.97 -26.90 6.40
CA GLN A 177 21.04 -26.25 7.17
C GLN A 177 22.22 -27.21 7.45
N GLN A 178 21.94 -28.48 7.75
CA GLN A 178 23.00 -29.50 7.91
C GLN A 178 23.84 -29.70 6.65
N GLN A 179 23.24 -29.58 5.47
CA GLN A 179 23.95 -29.77 4.20
C GLN A 179 25.02 -28.69 3.97
N TRP A 180 24.83 -27.48 4.51
CA TRP A 180 25.74 -26.34 4.32
C TRP A 180 26.72 -26.16 5.49
N GLN A 181 26.36 -26.60 6.71
CA GLN A 181 27.20 -26.45 7.91
C GLN A 181 27.10 -27.67 8.84
N PRO A 182 27.83 -28.77 8.58
CA PRO A 182 27.76 -30.00 9.37
C PRO A 182 28.38 -29.94 10.78
N ARG A 183 28.80 -28.75 11.27
CA ARG A 183 29.58 -28.60 12.53
C ARG A 183 28.90 -27.82 13.65
N THR A 184 27.67 -27.35 13.46
CA THR A 184 26.99 -26.51 14.45
C THR A 184 25.96 -27.33 15.23
N ASP A 185 26.22 -27.60 16.51
CA ASP A 185 25.23 -28.13 17.46
C ASP A 185 24.20 -27.03 17.76
N LEU A 186 23.22 -26.84 16.86
CA LEU A 186 22.13 -25.92 17.07
C LEU A 186 20.99 -26.63 17.81
N GLN A 187 20.73 -26.24 19.06
CA GLN A 187 19.53 -26.70 19.76
C GLN A 187 18.37 -25.75 19.43
N LEU A 188 17.33 -26.26 18.78
CA LEU A 188 16.08 -25.54 18.54
C LEU A 188 15.15 -25.78 19.72
N ASP A 189 15.07 -24.81 20.63
CA ASP A 189 14.10 -24.79 21.72
C ASP A 189 12.83 -24.08 21.24
N LEU A 190 11.79 -24.86 20.89
CA LEU A 190 10.50 -24.34 20.47
C LEU A 190 9.59 -24.20 21.70
N GLN A 191 9.46 -22.99 22.22
CA GLN A 191 8.48 -22.65 23.24
C GLN A 191 7.12 -22.40 22.58
N LEU A 192 6.26 -23.41 22.59
CA LEU A 192 4.88 -23.30 22.14
C LEU A 192 4.03 -22.69 23.28
N PRO A 193 3.22 -21.64 23.02
CA PRO A 193 2.27 -21.15 24.00
C PRO A 193 1.21 -22.23 24.32
N ALA A 194 0.76 -22.27 25.58
CA ALA A 194 -0.01 -23.38 26.16
C ALA A 194 -1.43 -23.57 25.57
N ASP A 195 -1.85 -22.69 24.67
CA ASP A 195 -3.14 -22.66 23.99
C ASP A 195 -3.13 -23.37 22.62
N LEU A 196 -1.96 -23.76 22.10
CA LEU A 196 -1.85 -24.52 20.86
C LEU A 196 -2.12 -26.02 21.10
N GLN A 197 -3.27 -26.49 20.61
CA GLN A 197 -3.60 -27.91 20.61
C GLN A 197 -2.76 -28.63 19.56
N TRP A 198 -1.75 -29.37 20.03
CA TRP A 198 -0.98 -30.30 19.20
C TRP A 198 -1.85 -31.48 18.79
N GLN A 199 -2.36 -31.45 17.56
CA GLN A 199 -2.89 -32.64 16.90
C GLN A 199 -1.76 -33.31 16.12
N ALA A 200 -1.17 -34.33 16.75
CA ALA A 200 -0.35 -35.30 16.03
C ALA A 200 -1.23 -36.06 15.01
N PRO A 201 -0.71 -36.39 13.82
CA PRO A 201 -1.35 -37.36 12.94
C PRO A 201 -1.38 -38.77 13.56
#